data_AF-A0A353ZAG8-F1
#
_entry.id   AF-A0A353ZAG8-F1
#
_cell.length_a   1.000
_cell.length_b   1.000
_cell.length_c   1.000
_cell.angle_alpha   90.00
_cell.angle_beta   90.00
_cell.angle_gamma   90.00
#
_symmetry.space_group_name_H-M   'P 1'
#
loop_
_entity.id
_entity.type
_entity.pdbx_description
1 polymer ?
#
loop_
_entity_poly.entity_id
_entity_poly.type
_entity_poly.pdbx_seq_one_letter_code
_entity_poly.pdbx_strand_id
1 'polypeptide(L)'
;MLDSVELQEQARRLAETHGFRWLPSYKCHQGLHRGVIFRIRVWDGRIEVLCGSPFVVLVDQILNDFADAGSLNAAGIPQSWLSGAMSDKQPAGGQDLGGLVLTLDAERFETLGETGFRQILDLLADQFHEWGAPEELICESCQSQAANSVGLINNISTPLCAECWSEFQSRWPEGRVAISPPPGPVAKHIWWILGGLAVICVLLIFAVQIFLLFI
;
A
#
# COMPACT_ATOMS: atom_id res chain seq x y z
N MET A 1 -17.11 -8.80 -26.56
CA MET A 1 -17.28 -9.00 -25.11
C MET A 1 -16.19 -9.93 -24.62
N LEU A 2 -15.21 -9.37 -23.93
CA LEU A 2 -14.10 -10.15 -23.36
C LEU A 2 -14.59 -11.01 -22.20
N ASP A 3 -14.12 -12.26 -22.13
CA ASP A 3 -14.38 -13.09 -20.96
C ASP A 3 -13.40 -12.80 -19.79
N SER A 4 -13.64 -13.42 -18.63
CA SER A 4 -12.79 -13.18 -17.45
C SER A 4 -11.34 -13.62 -17.65
N VAL A 5 -11.05 -14.56 -18.54
CA VAL A 5 -9.68 -15.03 -18.81
C VAL A 5 -8.95 -14.02 -19.67
N GLU A 6 -9.63 -13.48 -20.69
CA GLU A 6 -9.08 -12.44 -21.55
C GLU A 6 -8.77 -11.16 -20.77
N LEU A 7 -9.66 -10.72 -19.87
CA LEU A 7 -9.40 -9.56 -19.00
C LEU A 7 -8.18 -9.79 -18.08
N GLN A 8 -8.03 -11.00 -17.53
CA GLN A 8 -6.86 -11.35 -16.72
C GLN A 8 -5.57 -11.28 -17.54
N GLU A 9 -5.61 -11.77 -18.77
CA GLU A 9 -4.45 -11.73 -19.67
C GLU A 9 -4.08 -10.29 -20.07
N GLN A 10 -5.07 -9.43 -20.34
CA GLN A 10 -4.81 -8.01 -20.63
C GLN A 10 -4.21 -7.28 -19.42
N ALA A 11 -4.76 -7.48 -18.23
CA ALA A 11 -4.22 -6.92 -16.99
C ALA A 11 -2.79 -7.40 -16.71
N ARG A 12 -2.52 -8.69 -16.94
CA ARG A 12 -1.18 -9.28 -16.80
C ARG A 12 -0.18 -8.65 -17.78
N ARG A 13 -0.53 -8.50 -19.05
CA ARG A 13 0.34 -7.88 -20.07
C ARG A 13 0.65 -6.43 -19.76
N LEU A 14 -0.35 -5.66 -19.32
CA LEU A 14 -0.14 -4.28 -18.88
C LEU A 14 0.86 -4.23 -17.72
N ALA A 15 0.65 -5.06 -16.69
CA ALA A 15 1.55 -5.15 -15.55
C ALA A 15 2.99 -5.53 -15.95
N GLU A 16 3.17 -6.56 -16.79
CA GLU A 16 4.48 -7.03 -17.22
C GLU A 16 5.26 -6.00 -18.03
N THR A 17 4.57 -5.24 -18.88
CA THR A 17 5.18 -4.16 -19.68
C THR A 17 5.85 -3.10 -18.80
N HIS A 18 5.28 -2.85 -17.61
CA HIS A 18 5.81 -1.88 -16.64
C HIS A 18 6.62 -2.54 -15.51
N GLY A 19 6.93 -3.83 -15.61
CA GLY A 19 7.71 -4.56 -14.61
C GLY A 19 7.00 -4.74 -13.25
N PHE A 20 5.67 -4.69 -13.23
CA PHE A 20 4.89 -4.87 -12.00
C PHE A 20 4.90 -6.34 -11.56
N ARG A 21 4.90 -6.54 -10.26
CA ARG A 21 5.06 -7.86 -9.64
C ARG A 21 3.71 -8.41 -9.21
N TRP A 22 3.52 -9.72 -9.37
CA TRP A 22 2.33 -10.40 -8.86
C TRP A 22 2.40 -10.58 -7.34
N LEU A 23 1.32 -10.22 -6.65
CA LEU A 23 1.12 -10.41 -5.21
C LEU A 23 0.00 -11.46 -4.98
N PRO A 24 0.34 -12.74 -4.74
CA PRO A 24 -0.64 -13.82 -4.64
C PRO A 24 -1.73 -13.60 -3.59
N SER A 25 -1.38 -13.00 -2.45
CA SER A 25 -2.32 -12.80 -1.34
C SER A 25 -3.44 -11.81 -1.65
N TYR A 26 -3.18 -10.83 -2.53
CA TYR A 26 -4.15 -9.82 -2.95
C TYR A 26 -4.72 -10.10 -4.34
N LYS A 27 -4.19 -11.11 -5.03
CA LYS A 27 -4.53 -11.45 -6.42
C LYS A 27 -4.44 -10.23 -7.34
N CYS A 28 -3.34 -9.49 -7.23
CA CYS A 28 -3.10 -8.28 -8.02
C CYS A 28 -1.64 -8.17 -8.45
N HIS A 29 -1.40 -7.38 -9.49
CA HIS A 29 -0.07 -6.90 -9.83
C HIS A 29 0.19 -5.55 -9.16
N GLN A 30 1.37 -5.34 -8.59
CA GLN A 30 1.75 -4.09 -7.94
C GLN A 30 3.11 -3.59 -8.45
N GLY A 31 3.23 -2.28 -8.62
CA GLY A 31 4.50 -1.67 -8.96
C GLY A 31 4.50 -0.16 -8.84
N LEU A 32 5.60 0.44 -9.31
CA LEU A 32 5.80 1.88 -9.37
C LEU A 32 5.94 2.27 -10.84
N HIS A 33 5.24 3.31 -11.25
CA HIS A 33 5.39 3.91 -12.58
C HIS A 33 5.39 5.42 -12.44
N ARG A 34 6.48 6.07 -12.85
CA ARG A 34 6.67 7.53 -12.76
C ARG A 34 6.27 8.11 -11.40
N GLY A 35 6.78 7.51 -10.33
CA GLY A 35 6.53 8.00 -8.96
C GLY A 35 5.12 7.77 -8.41
N VAL A 36 4.25 7.08 -9.16
CA VAL A 36 2.91 6.68 -8.74
C VAL A 36 2.86 5.18 -8.49
N ILE A 37 2.25 4.80 -7.37
CA ILE A 37 2.08 3.40 -6.97
C ILE A 37 0.82 2.88 -7.64
N PHE A 38 0.92 1.72 -8.30
CA PHE A 38 -0.19 1.08 -8.98
C PHE A 38 -0.46 -0.31 -8.41
N ARG A 39 -1.75 -0.68 -8.36
CA ARG A 39 -2.22 -2.05 -8.20
C ARG A 39 -3.25 -2.35 -9.28
N ILE A 40 -3.03 -3.42 -10.04
CA ILE A 40 -3.92 -3.86 -11.11
C ILE A 40 -4.50 -5.21 -10.71
N ARG A 41 -5.82 -5.34 -10.69
CA ARG A 41 -6.50 -6.61 -10.41
C ARG A 41 -7.69 -6.81 -11.33
N VAL A 42 -8.07 -8.07 -11.52
CA VAL A 42 -9.36 -8.42 -12.11
C VAL A 42 -10.28 -8.87 -10.98
N TRP A 43 -11.41 -8.20 -10.85
CA TRP A 43 -12.41 -8.48 -9.84
C TRP A 43 -13.78 -8.36 -10.49
N ASP A 44 -14.69 -9.31 -10.30
CA ASP A 44 -16.07 -9.22 -10.78
C ASP A 44 -16.21 -8.85 -12.28
N GLY A 45 -15.42 -9.50 -13.15
CA GLY A 45 -15.49 -9.31 -14.60
C GLY A 45 -15.00 -7.94 -15.11
N ARG A 46 -14.22 -7.20 -14.31
CA ARG A 46 -13.66 -5.90 -14.66
C ARG A 46 -12.21 -5.78 -14.21
N ILE A 47 -11.44 -4.98 -14.94
CA ILE A 47 -10.08 -4.58 -14.56
C ILE A 47 -10.20 -3.37 -13.65
N GLU A 48 -9.61 -3.44 -12.46
CA GLU A 48 -9.48 -2.32 -11.54
C GLU A 48 -8.01 -1.90 -11.49
N VAL A 49 -7.74 -0.64 -11.85
CA VAL A 49 -6.43 0.01 -11.72
C VAL A 49 -6.53 0.97 -10.55
N LEU A 50 -5.99 0.56 -9.41
CA LEU A 50 -5.87 1.38 -8.22
C LEU A 50 -4.53 2.10 -8.27
N CYS A 51 -4.52 3.40 -8.03
CA CYS A 51 -3.32 4.21 -8.02
C CYS A 51 -3.31 5.25 -6.90
N GLY A 52 -2.10 5.59 -6.44
CA GLY A 52 -1.91 6.53 -5.35
C GLY A 52 -0.46 7.03 -5.27
N SER A 53 -0.27 8.17 -4.61
CA SER A 53 1.05 8.74 -4.31
C SER A 53 1.06 9.23 -2.87
N PRO A 54 2.15 9.00 -2.10
CA PRO A 54 2.24 9.50 -0.72
C PRO A 54 2.25 11.03 -0.63
N PHE A 55 2.42 11.72 -1.76
CA PHE A 55 2.44 13.18 -1.84
C PHE A 55 1.11 13.81 -2.26
N VAL A 56 0.13 13.00 -2.68
CA VAL A 56 -1.16 13.48 -3.16
C VAL A 56 -2.26 13.02 -2.21
N VAL A 57 -2.96 14.00 -1.62
CA VAL A 57 -4.14 13.76 -0.79
C VAL A 57 -5.38 13.97 -1.65
N LEU A 58 -6.09 12.90 -1.99
CA LEU A 58 -7.23 12.94 -2.91
C LEU A 58 -8.58 13.31 -2.27
N VAL A 59 -8.62 13.75 -1.00
CA VAL A 59 -9.87 14.01 -0.28
C VAL A 59 -10.77 14.98 -1.06
N ASP A 60 -10.23 16.12 -1.49
CA ASP A 60 -11.00 17.13 -2.23
C ASP A 60 -11.41 16.61 -3.61
N GLN A 61 -10.56 15.82 -4.26
CA GLN A 61 -10.87 15.23 -5.57
C GLN A 61 -12.00 14.20 -5.48
N ILE A 62 -11.99 13.36 -4.43
CA ILE A 62 -13.05 12.39 -4.16
C ILE A 62 -14.36 13.12 -3.84
N LEU A 63 -14.31 14.20 -3.05
CA LEU A 63 -15.49 14.99 -2.71
C LEU A 63 -16.08 15.74 -3.92
N ASN A 64 -15.24 16.08 -4.89
CA ASN A 64 -15.64 16.77 -6.12
C ASN A 64 -15.83 15.81 -7.31
N ASP A 65 -16.01 14.51 -7.07
CA ASP A 65 -16.21 13.49 -8.12
C ASP A 65 -15.17 13.54 -9.26
N PHE A 66 -13.93 13.92 -8.93
CA PHE A 66 -12.82 14.11 -9.88
C PHE A 66 -13.14 15.11 -11.01
N ALA A 67 -13.92 16.16 -10.71
CA ALA A 67 -14.25 17.26 -11.62
C ALA A 67 -13.01 17.81 -12.35
N ASP A 68 -11.86 17.86 -11.67
CA ASP A 68 -10.61 18.47 -12.14
C ASP A 68 -9.60 17.45 -12.71
N ALA A 69 -10.04 16.27 -13.15
CA ALA A 69 -9.16 15.27 -13.79
C ALA A 69 -8.79 15.65 -15.24
N GLY A 70 -8.02 16.72 -15.41
CA GLY A 70 -7.64 17.32 -16.70
C GLY A 70 -7.03 16.34 -17.70
N SER A 71 -5.92 15.68 -17.33
CA SER A 71 -5.24 14.69 -18.17
C SER A 71 -6.15 13.52 -18.58
N LEU A 72 -6.97 13.01 -17.65
CA LEU A 72 -7.88 11.89 -17.93
C LEU A 72 -9.03 12.32 -18.86
N ASN A 73 -9.61 13.49 -18.60
CA ASN A 73 -10.67 14.07 -19.42
C ASN A 73 -10.17 14.36 -20.85
N ALA A 74 -8.95 14.88 -21.00
CA ALA A 74 -8.34 15.13 -22.31
C ALA A 74 -8.12 13.85 -23.12
N ALA A 75 -7.86 12.72 -22.45
CA ALA A 75 -7.76 11.40 -23.06
C ALA A 75 -9.12 10.72 -23.30
N GLY A 76 -10.23 11.41 -23.01
CA GLY A 76 -11.58 10.89 -23.21
C GLY A 76 -12.02 9.87 -22.16
N ILE A 77 -11.38 9.82 -21.00
CA ILE A 77 -11.77 8.94 -19.89
C ILE A 77 -12.87 9.64 -19.08
N PRO A 78 -14.11 9.12 -19.08
CA PRO A 78 -15.20 9.71 -18.32
C PRO A 78 -14.96 9.62 -16.80
N GLN A 79 -15.33 10.66 -16.07
CA GLN A 79 -15.29 10.70 -14.60
C GLN A 79 -16.09 9.56 -13.96
N SER A 80 -17.16 9.09 -14.61
CA SER A 80 -17.96 7.96 -14.15
C SER A 80 -17.21 6.62 -14.14
N TRP A 81 -15.99 6.57 -14.68
CA TRP A 81 -15.11 5.41 -14.61
C TRP A 81 -14.21 5.43 -13.38
N LEU A 82 -14.13 6.57 -12.70
CA LEU A 82 -13.27 6.84 -11.57
C LEU A 82 -14.06 6.72 -10.26
N SER A 83 -13.39 6.22 -9.22
CA SER A 83 -13.92 6.25 -7.86
C SER A 83 -12.79 6.42 -6.85
N GLY A 84 -13.13 6.94 -5.66
CA GLY A 84 -12.19 7.03 -4.55
C GLY A 84 -11.98 5.67 -3.88
N ALA A 85 -10.73 5.27 -3.69
CA ALA A 85 -10.36 4.21 -2.75
C ALA A 85 -10.09 4.84 -1.39
N MET A 86 -11.09 4.82 -0.51
CA MET A 86 -10.92 5.09 0.91
C MET A 86 -10.74 3.74 1.60
N SER A 87 -9.62 3.51 2.28
CA SER A 87 -9.45 2.29 3.06
C SER A 87 -10.21 2.42 4.37
N ASP A 88 -11.24 1.59 4.55
CA ASP A 88 -12.05 1.52 5.79
C ASP A 88 -11.24 1.10 7.04
N LYS A 89 -9.99 0.67 6.84
CA LYS A 89 -9.09 0.23 7.89
C LYS A 89 -7.82 1.08 7.89
N GLN A 90 -7.95 2.35 8.28
CA GLN A 90 -6.80 3.10 8.75
C GLN A 90 -6.28 2.44 10.05
N PRO A 91 -5.09 1.80 10.07
CA PRO A 91 -4.42 1.61 11.35
C PRO A 91 -4.10 3.01 11.89
N ALA A 92 -4.40 3.24 13.17
CA ALA A 92 -4.10 4.51 13.83
C ALA A 92 -2.61 4.87 13.63
N GLY A 93 -2.35 5.85 12.77
CA GLY A 93 -1.00 6.33 12.43
C GLY A 93 -0.41 5.83 11.10
N GLY A 94 -1.13 5.07 10.27
CA GLY A 94 -0.72 4.73 8.90
C GLY A 94 -1.50 5.52 7.86
N GLN A 95 -0.79 6.21 6.96
CA GLN A 95 -1.37 6.72 5.72
C GLN A 95 -1.60 5.52 4.79
N ASP A 96 -2.78 4.90 4.84
CA ASP A 96 -3.20 4.13 3.68
C ASP A 96 -3.43 5.12 2.55
N LEU A 97 -2.83 4.89 1.40
CA LEU A 97 -2.89 5.79 0.25
C LEU A 97 -4.35 5.87 -0.19
N GLY A 98 -5.06 6.90 0.26
CA GLY A 98 -6.31 7.33 -0.36
C GLY A 98 -6.03 7.45 -1.85
N GLY A 99 -6.72 6.63 -2.63
CA GLY A 99 -6.33 6.37 -4.02
C GLY A 99 -7.47 6.68 -4.98
N LEU A 100 -7.13 6.68 -6.25
CA LEU A 100 -8.08 6.66 -7.34
C LEU A 100 -8.18 5.23 -7.86
N VAL A 101 -9.40 4.77 -8.11
CA VAL A 101 -9.67 3.51 -8.81
C VAL A 101 -10.27 3.85 -10.17
N LEU A 102 -9.61 3.41 -11.22
CA LEU A 102 -10.19 3.33 -12.54
C LEU A 102 -10.75 1.92 -12.76
N THR A 103 -12.01 1.84 -13.15
CA THR A 103 -12.68 0.56 -13.42
C THR A 103 -13.01 0.41 -14.89
N LEU A 104 -12.53 -0.68 -15.50
CA LEU A 104 -12.74 -1.03 -16.91
C LEU A 104 -13.45 -2.37 -17.01
N ASP A 105 -14.75 -2.36 -17.29
CA ASP A 105 -15.48 -3.53 -17.77
C ASP A 105 -15.21 -3.79 -19.27
N ALA A 106 -15.83 -4.82 -19.84
CA ALA A 106 -15.63 -5.16 -21.25
C ALA A 106 -16.04 -4.03 -22.21
N GLU A 107 -17.11 -3.31 -21.93
CA GLU A 107 -17.61 -2.21 -22.78
C GLU A 107 -16.66 -1.00 -22.72
N ARG A 108 -16.19 -0.64 -21.52
CA ARG A 108 -15.20 0.43 -21.31
C ARG A 108 -13.87 0.10 -21.94
N PHE A 109 -13.43 -1.16 -21.84
CA PHE A 109 -12.21 -1.64 -22.50
C PHE A 109 -12.32 -1.55 -24.02
N GLU A 110 -13.44 -1.99 -24.60
CA GLU A 110 -13.72 -1.88 -26.04
C GLU A 110 -13.75 -0.40 -26.49
N THR A 111 -14.34 0.48 -25.69
CA THR A 111 -14.39 1.93 -25.94
C THR A 111 -13.01 2.59 -25.90
N LEU A 112 -12.19 2.24 -24.89
CA LEU A 112 -10.84 2.77 -24.73
C LEU A 112 -9.89 2.26 -25.84
N GLY A 113 -10.13 1.03 -26.31
CA GLY A 113 -9.31 0.35 -27.28
C GLY A 113 -7.94 -0.06 -26.73
N GLU A 114 -7.24 -0.92 -27.47
CA GLU A 114 -5.95 -1.47 -27.02
C GLU A 114 -4.87 -0.39 -26.84
N THR A 115 -4.85 0.62 -27.73
CA THR A 115 -3.86 1.71 -27.66
C THR A 115 -4.09 2.57 -26.42
N GLY A 116 -5.33 2.96 -26.16
CA GLY A 116 -5.67 3.74 -24.96
C GLY A 116 -5.42 2.95 -23.68
N PHE A 117 -5.71 1.64 -23.68
CA PHE A 117 -5.45 0.78 -22.52
C PHE A 117 -3.96 0.68 -22.20
N ARG A 118 -3.09 0.58 -23.22
CA ARG A 118 -1.63 0.57 -23.01
C ARG A 118 -1.09 1.88 -22.42
N GLN A 119 -1.76 2.99 -22.68
CA GLN A 119 -1.38 4.32 -22.20
C GLN A 119 -1.98 4.65 -20.82
N ILE A 120 -2.83 3.79 -20.27
CA ILE A 120 -3.64 4.15 -19.10
C ILE A 120 -2.80 4.50 -17.87
N LEU A 121 -1.68 3.82 -17.68
CA LEU A 121 -0.77 4.09 -16.56
C LEU A 121 -0.04 5.41 -16.73
N ASP A 122 0.28 5.80 -17.96
CA ASP A 122 0.87 7.11 -18.26
C ASP A 122 -0.12 8.24 -17.98
N LEU A 123 -1.36 8.09 -18.46
CA LEU A 123 -2.43 9.07 -18.24
C LEU A 123 -2.75 9.27 -16.75
N LEU A 124 -2.78 8.17 -16.00
CA LEU A 124 -2.96 8.21 -14.55
C LEU A 124 -1.76 8.87 -13.87
N ALA A 125 -0.54 8.56 -14.29
CA ALA A 125 0.65 9.21 -13.73
C ALA A 125 0.65 10.73 -14.01
N ASP A 126 0.36 11.14 -15.25
CA ASP A 126 0.25 12.55 -15.65
C ASP A 126 -0.79 13.28 -14.78
N GLN A 127 -1.94 12.66 -14.52
CA GLN A 127 -2.95 13.24 -13.65
C GLN A 127 -2.45 13.45 -12.22
N PHE A 128 -1.71 12.49 -11.68
CA PHE A 128 -1.10 12.62 -10.35
C PHE A 128 0.00 13.69 -10.33
N HIS A 129 0.75 13.87 -11.41
CA HIS A 129 1.73 14.96 -11.55
C HIS A 129 1.06 16.33 -11.59
N GLU A 130 -0.07 16.46 -12.28
CA GLU A 130 -0.90 17.68 -12.23
C GLU A 130 -1.36 17.98 -10.80
N TRP A 131 -1.62 16.95 -9.99
CA TRP A 131 -1.97 17.07 -8.57
C TRP A 131 -0.76 17.19 -7.63
N GLY A 132 0.46 17.28 -8.17
CA GLY A 132 1.69 17.54 -7.40
C GLY A 132 2.49 16.32 -6.98
N ALA A 133 2.19 15.12 -7.48
CA ALA A 133 3.06 13.95 -7.28
C ALA A 133 4.42 14.16 -7.98
N PRO A 134 5.54 13.79 -7.36
CA PRO A 134 6.84 13.79 -8.04
C PRO A 134 6.93 12.64 -9.05
N GLU A 135 7.74 12.82 -10.11
CA GLU A 135 8.02 11.78 -11.12
C GLU A 135 8.85 10.61 -10.60
N GLU A 136 9.59 10.83 -9.52
CA GLU A 136 10.41 9.82 -8.86
C GLU A 136 10.16 9.85 -7.35
N LEU A 137 10.03 8.66 -6.76
CA LEU A 137 10.00 8.51 -5.30
C LEU A 137 11.39 8.11 -4.83
N ILE A 138 11.75 8.54 -3.62
CA ILE A 138 12.93 8.06 -2.93
C ILE A 138 12.57 6.79 -2.15
N CYS A 139 13.49 5.83 -2.09
CA CYS A 139 13.36 4.63 -1.28
C CYS A 139 13.12 4.99 0.19
N GLU A 140 12.00 4.54 0.76
CA GLU A 140 11.66 4.86 2.16
C GLU A 140 12.59 4.16 3.15
N SER A 141 13.22 3.04 2.75
CA SER A 141 14.10 2.28 3.63
C SER A 141 15.50 2.88 3.77
N CYS A 142 16.13 3.31 2.66
CA CYS A 142 17.50 3.85 2.68
C CYS A 142 17.60 5.37 2.48
N GLN A 143 16.50 6.01 2.07
CA GLN A 143 16.36 7.46 1.88
C GLN A 143 17.42 8.12 0.97
N SER A 144 18.10 7.34 0.13
CA SER A 144 19.25 7.81 -0.66
C SER A 144 19.18 7.46 -2.15
N GLN A 145 18.42 6.44 -2.52
CA GLN A 145 18.27 5.98 -3.91
C GLN A 145 16.84 6.16 -4.39
N ALA A 146 16.67 6.32 -5.70
CA ALA A 146 15.36 6.27 -6.33
C ALA A 146 14.69 4.90 -6.09
N ALA A 147 13.40 4.93 -5.77
CA ALA A 147 12.58 3.74 -5.65
C ALA A 147 12.19 3.24 -7.04
N ASN A 148 12.18 1.92 -7.21
CA ASN A 148 11.75 1.27 -8.46
C ASN A 148 10.87 0.04 -8.21
N SER A 149 10.56 -0.23 -6.94
CA SER A 149 9.73 -1.34 -6.50
C SER A 149 8.86 -0.88 -5.34
N VAL A 150 7.80 -1.63 -5.05
CA VAL A 150 6.89 -1.33 -3.95
C VAL A 150 6.68 -2.59 -3.11
N GLY A 151 7.08 -2.53 -1.84
CA GLY A 151 6.75 -3.54 -0.84
C GLY A 151 5.49 -3.20 -0.07
N LEU A 152 4.92 -4.18 0.62
CA LEU A 152 3.78 -3.97 1.50
C LEU A 152 4.19 -4.12 2.97
N ILE A 153 4.47 -3.02 3.65
CA ILE A 153 4.93 -3.02 5.05
C ILE A 153 3.79 -2.53 5.93
N ASN A 154 3.31 -3.35 6.85
CA ASN A 154 2.17 -3.05 7.71
C ASN A 154 0.89 -2.68 6.92
N ASN A 155 0.67 -3.36 5.79
CA ASN A 155 -0.38 -3.07 4.80
C ASN A 155 -0.25 -1.72 4.09
N ILE A 156 0.87 -1.00 4.26
CA ILE A 156 1.16 0.26 3.58
C ILE A 156 2.05 -0.04 2.37
N SER A 157 1.71 0.54 1.22
CA SER A 157 2.59 0.48 0.05
C SER A 157 3.83 1.33 0.29
N THR A 158 4.99 0.69 0.36
CA THR A 158 6.29 1.31 0.66
C THR A 158 7.19 1.27 -0.58
N PRO A 159 7.56 2.42 -1.18
CA PRO A 159 8.55 2.51 -2.24
C PRO A 159 9.95 2.06 -1.78
N LEU A 160 10.58 1.19 -2.55
CA LEU A 160 11.90 0.62 -2.27
C LEU A 160 12.79 0.70 -3.52
N CYS A 161 14.09 0.98 -3.33
CA CYS A 161 15.09 0.81 -4.38
C CYS A 161 15.40 -0.69 -4.61
N ALA A 162 16.17 -1.00 -5.65
CA ALA A 162 16.52 -2.38 -6.01
C ALA A 162 17.19 -3.15 -4.87
N GLU A 163 18.13 -2.53 -4.16
CA GLU A 163 18.90 -3.16 -3.08
C GLU A 163 18.01 -3.45 -1.86
N CYS A 164 17.30 -2.43 -1.35
CA CYS A 164 16.38 -2.60 -0.23
C CYS A 164 15.25 -3.58 -0.57
N TRP A 165 14.77 -3.58 -1.81
CA TRP A 165 13.82 -4.58 -2.28
C TRP A 165 14.40 -5.99 -2.24
N SER A 166 15.63 -6.19 -2.73
CA SER A 166 16.27 -7.52 -2.74
C SER A 166 16.44 -8.06 -1.32
N GLU A 167 16.89 -7.22 -0.39
CA GLU A 167 16.99 -7.59 1.02
C GLU A 167 15.62 -7.90 1.62
N PHE A 168 14.63 -7.05 1.39
CA PHE A 168 13.26 -7.25 1.84
C PHE A 168 12.68 -8.58 1.32
N GLN A 169 12.83 -8.85 0.03
CA GLN A 169 12.35 -10.06 -0.62
C GLN A 169 13.04 -11.33 -0.10
N SER A 170 14.32 -11.25 0.27
CA SER A 170 15.04 -12.39 0.85
C SER A 170 14.44 -12.86 2.17
N ARG A 171 13.85 -11.94 2.94
CA ARG A 171 13.21 -12.20 4.23
C ARG A 171 11.70 -12.45 4.08
N TRP A 172 11.07 -11.77 3.12
CA TRP A 172 9.64 -11.82 2.85
C TRP A 172 9.36 -12.03 1.36
N PRO A 173 9.44 -13.27 0.86
CA PRO A 173 9.32 -13.58 -0.57
C PRO A 173 8.00 -13.14 -1.22
N GLU A 174 6.93 -13.06 -0.42
CA GLU A 174 5.60 -12.57 -0.85
C GLU A 174 5.55 -11.05 -1.08
N GLY A 175 6.63 -10.32 -0.81
CA GLY A 175 6.65 -8.86 -0.94
C GLY A 175 5.85 -8.12 0.13
N ARG A 176 5.57 -8.78 1.27
CA ARG A 176 4.81 -8.19 2.37
C ARG A 176 5.31 -8.60 3.75
N VAL A 177 5.16 -7.69 4.71
CA VAL A 177 5.35 -7.96 6.13
C VAL A 177 4.27 -7.26 6.94
N ALA A 178 3.60 -8.00 7.82
CA ALA A 178 2.80 -7.42 8.89
C ALA A 178 3.64 -7.45 10.16
N ILE A 179 4.23 -6.31 10.52
CA ILE A 179 4.88 -6.15 11.81
C ILE A 179 3.73 -5.96 12.79
N SER A 180 3.32 -7.04 13.47
CA SER A 180 2.48 -6.90 14.65
C SER A 180 3.17 -5.87 15.56
N PRO A 181 2.49 -4.78 15.98
CA PRO A 181 3.06 -3.93 17.00
C PRO A 181 3.48 -4.84 18.17
N PRO A 182 4.61 -4.56 18.86
CA PRO A 182 4.91 -5.28 20.08
C PRO A 182 3.63 -5.27 20.92
N PRO A 183 3.27 -6.39 21.57
CA PRO A 183 2.05 -6.46 22.37
C PRO A 183 2.02 -5.21 23.23
N GLY A 184 0.90 -4.47 23.15
CA GLY A 184 0.78 -3.12 23.69
C GLY A 184 1.08 -3.03 25.19
N PRO A 185 0.68 -1.95 25.89
CA PRO A 185 1.13 -1.66 27.26
C PRO A 185 0.90 -2.78 28.29
N VAL A 186 0.11 -3.81 27.98
CA VAL A 186 0.02 -5.07 28.75
C VAL A 186 1.40 -5.70 28.99
N ALA A 187 2.33 -5.71 28.03
CA ALA A 187 3.69 -6.21 28.26
C ALA A 187 4.48 -5.34 29.26
N LYS A 188 4.23 -4.02 29.25
CA LYS A 188 4.79 -3.08 30.23
C LYS A 188 4.18 -3.33 31.61
N HIS A 189 2.87 -3.53 31.71
CA HIS A 189 2.18 -3.84 32.96
C HIS A 189 2.59 -5.20 33.54
N ILE A 190 2.82 -6.21 32.71
CA ILE A 190 3.38 -7.51 33.14
C ILE A 190 4.78 -7.32 33.72
N TRP A 191 5.62 -6.48 33.12
CA TRP A 191 6.94 -6.12 33.67
C TRP A 191 6.84 -5.41 35.03
N TRP A 192 5.87 -4.49 35.21
CA TRP A 192 5.63 -3.84 36.50
C TRP A 192 5.09 -4.80 37.57
N ILE A 193 4.21 -5.74 37.20
CA ILE A 193 3.67 -6.75 38.11
C ILE A 193 4.77 -7.73 38.54
N LEU A 194 5.57 -8.22 37.59
CA LEU A 194 6.69 -9.12 37.88
C LEU A 194 7.80 -8.42 38.66
N GLY A 195 8.10 -7.16 38.33
CA GLY A 195 9.05 -6.33 39.09
C GLY A 195 8.56 -6.05 40.53
N GLY A 196 7.27 -5.76 40.70
CA GLY A 196 6.66 -5.56 42.02
C GLY A 196 6.67 -6.82 42.89
N LEU A 197 6.39 -7.99 42.31
CA LEU A 197 6.48 -9.27 43.02
C LEU A 197 7.90 -9.60 43.47
N ALA A 198 8.92 -9.29 42.67
CA ALA A 198 10.32 -9.49 43.07
C ALA A 198 10.70 -8.63 44.29
N VAL A 199 10.27 -7.37 44.33
CA VAL A 199 10.52 -6.48 45.48
C VAL A 199 9.83 -6.99 46.75
N ILE A 200 8.58 -7.45 46.63
CA ILE A 200 7.84 -8.02 47.77
C ILE A 200 8.55 -9.28 48.31
N CYS A 201 9.02 -10.17 47.42
CA CYS A 201 9.78 -11.35 47.83
C CYS A 201 11.07 -10.98 48.57
N VAL A 202 11.83 -9.99 48.09
CA VAL A 202 13.06 -9.53 48.76
C VAL A 202 12.74 -8.95 50.14
N LEU A 203 11.70 -8.11 50.25
CA LEU A 203 11.29 -7.52 51.53
C LEU A 203 10.84 -8.59 52.54
N LEU A 204 10.12 -9.62 52.08
CA LEU A 204 9.72 -10.75 52.93
C LEU A 204 10.93 -11.55 53.42
N ILE A 205 11.91 -11.81 52.57
CA ILE A 205 13.16 -12.48 52.96
C ILE A 205 13.90 -11.65 54.04
N PHE A 206 14.03 -10.34 53.83
CA PHE A 206 14.65 -9.45 54.81
C PHE A 206 13.87 -9.41 56.13
N ALA A 207 12.54 -9.35 56.10
CA ALA A 207 11.71 -9.36 57.31
C ALA A 207 11.86 -10.67 58.10
N VAL A 208 11.93 -11.82 57.42
CA VAL A 208 12.18 -13.12 58.06
C VAL A 208 13.58 -13.17 58.66
N GLN A 209 14.61 -12.67 57.97
CA GLN A 209 15.97 -12.62 58.51
C GLN A 209 16.08 -11.73 59.75
N ILE A 210 15.42 -10.57 59.75
CA ILE A 210 15.36 -9.68 60.91
C ILE A 210 14.66 -10.39 62.07
N PHE A 211 13.49 -11.00 61.84
CA PHE A 211 12.76 -11.72 62.89
C PHE A 211 13.58 -12.86 63.52
N LEU A 212 14.33 -13.61 62.71
CA LEU A 212 15.21 -14.68 63.18
C LEU A 212 16.41 -14.19 64.00
N LEU A 213 16.81 -12.91 63.91
CA LEU A 213 17.87 -12.35 64.74
C LEU A 213 17.40 -11.96 66.15
N PHE A 214 16.09 -11.91 66.37
CA PHE A 214 15.49 -11.51 67.66
C PHE A 214 14.85 -12.68 68.43
N ILE A 215 14.98 -13.92 67.93
CA ILE A 215 14.64 -15.18 68.63
C ILE A 215 15.94 -15.84 69.09
#